data_AF-A0A947UXD6-F1
#
_entry.id   AF-A0A947UXD6-F1
#
_cell.length_a   1.000
_cell.length_b   1.000
_cell.length_c   1.000
_cell.angle_alpha   90.00
_cell.angle_beta   90.00
_cell.angle_gamma   90.00
#
_symmetry.space_group_name_H-M   'P 1'
#
loop_
_entity.id
_entity.type
_entity.pdbx_description
1 polymer ?
#
loop_
_entity_poly.entity_id
_entity_poly.type
_entity_poly.pdbx_seq_one_letter_code
_entity_poly.pdbx_strand_id
1 'polypeptide(L)'
;MSTGILLQLAQTLLAILLAPLLMGWVNQCRAWLQGRSAPPITQPYRTLKKLFHKDAVMAHNASPLFRFAPYMIFACMALAAGIVPTIANDLPFSPAADVIALVGIFALARVFLALAAMDIGTAFGSLGARREMLVSFLAEPALLMVFFTASLISQSTELPVIVETLAHREFAIYPSLAFAAVAFWMISVAENARIPVDNPSTHLELTMIHEAM
;
A
#
# COMPACT_ATOMS: atom_id res chain seq x y z
N MET A 1 -20.60 -17.89 11.72
CA MET A 1 -20.70 -16.66 10.90
C MET A 1 -20.39 -15.40 11.69
N SER A 2 -21.03 -15.15 12.84
CA SER A 2 -20.76 -13.96 13.68
C SER A 2 -19.30 -13.83 14.13
N THR A 3 -18.67 -14.91 14.59
CA THR A 3 -17.26 -14.90 15.01
C THR A 3 -16.29 -14.57 13.87
N GLY A 4 -16.55 -15.08 12.66
CA GLY A 4 -15.70 -14.80 11.48
C GLY A 4 -15.78 -13.34 11.05
N ILE A 5 -16.96 -12.72 11.12
CA ILE A 5 -17.14 -11.29 10.84
C ILE A 5 -16.42 -10.44 11.90
N LEU A 6 -16.52 -10.81 13.18
CA LEU A 6 -15.81 -10.12 14.26
C LEU A 6 -14.29 -10.20 14.09
N LEU A 7 -13.76 -11.37 13.75
CA LEU A 7 -12.34 -11.56 13.46
C LEU A 7 -11.87 -10.75 12.25
N GLN A 8 -12.66 -10.73 11.17
CA GLN A 8 -12.38 -9.91 9.99
C GLN A 8 -12.30 -8.42 10.33
N LEU A 9 -13.27 -7.91 11.07
CA LEU A 9 -13.31 -6.51 11.49
C LEU A 9 -12.17 -6.18 12.45
N ALA A 10 -11.85 -7.09 13.37
CA ALA A 10 -10.73 -6.93 14.28
C ALA A 10 -9.39 -6.90 13.51
N GLN A 11 -9.20 -7.77 12.52
CA GLN A 11 -7.99 -7.82 11.71
C GLN A 11 -7.80 -6.52 10.90
N THR A 12 -8.84 -6.07 10.19
CA THR A 12 -8.76 -4.83 9.40
C THR A 12 -8.53 -3.61 10.28
N LEU A 13 -9.23 -3.52 11.41
CA LEU A 13 -9.06 -2.43 12.36
C LEU A 13 -7.66 -2.44 12.98
N LEU A 14 -7.14 -3.62 13.32
CA LEU A 14 -5.77 -3.77 13.81
C LEU A 14 -4.76 -3.32 12.75
N ALA A 15 -4.93 -3.70 11.48
CA ALA A 15 -4.05 -3.28 10.40
C ALA A 15 -4.05 -1.75 10.21
N ILE A 16 -5.24 -1.13 10.21
CA ILE A 16 -5.40 0.33 10.10
C ILE A 16 -4.74 1.04 11.29
N LEU A 17 -4.91 0.52 12.51
CA LEU A 17 -4.29 1.09 13.69
C LEU A 17 -2.77 0.89 13.69
N LEU A 18 -2.24 -0.26 13.27
CA LEU A 18 -0.80 -0.52 13.26
C LEU A 18 -0.05 0.24 12.16
N ALA A 19 -0.69 0.59 11.05
CA ALA A 19 -0.03 1.25 9.92
C ALA A 19 0.70 2.56 10.30
N PRO A 20 0.08 3.53 11.01
CA PRO A 20 0.79 4.73 11.49
C PRO A 20 1.94 4.43 12.46
N LEU A 21 1.80 3.38 13.28
CA LEU A 21 2.83 2.97 14.24
C LEU A 21 4.07 2.44 13.52
N LEU A 22 3.89 1.60 12.50
CA LEU A 22 4.96 1.11 11.65
C LEU A 22 5.66 2.25 10.91
N MET A 23 4.91 3.25 10.43
CA MET A 23 5.51 4.45 9.84
C MET A 23 6.36 5.22 10.85
N GLY A 24 5.88 5.35 12.11
CA GLY A 24 6.64 5.94 13.21
C GLY A 24 7.95 5.20 13.50
N TRP A 25 7.89 3.87 13.53
CA TRP A 25 9.07 3.00 13.67
C TRP A 25 10.08 3.24 12.55
N VAL A 26 9.64 3.22 11.28
CA VAL A 26 10.53 3.43 10.13
C VAL A 26 11.24 4.79 10.21
N ASN A 27 10.51 5.83 10.60
CA ASN A 27 11.08 7.17 10.78
C ASN A 27 12.11 7.23 11.91
N GLN A 28 11.90 6.46 12.98
CA GLN A 28 12.83 6.34 14.09
C GLN A 28 14.11 5.60 13.68
N CYS A 29 13.99 4.48 12.96
CA CYS A 29 15.13 3.79 12.35
C CYS A 29 15.92 4.71 11.43
N ARG A 30 15.24 5.49 10.57
CA ARG A 30 15.88 6.46 9.69
C ARG A 30 16.67 7.51 10.47
N ALA A 31 16.10 8.07 11.53
CA ALA A 31 16.77 9.09 12.35
C ALA A 31 18.03 8.53 13.03
N TRP A 32 17.94 7.32 13.58
CA TRP A 32 19.09 6.66 14.21
C TRP A 32 20.20 6.34 13.22
N LEU A 33 19.88 5.84 12.03
CA LEU A 33 20.87 5.58 10.97
C LEU A 33 21.53 6.86 10.45
N GLN A 34 20.88 8.01 10.61
CA GLN A 34 21.43 9.33 10.30
C GLN A 34 22.20 9.98 11.47
N GLY A 35 22.34 9.28 12.61
CA GLY A 35 22.98 9.80 13.81
C GLY A 35 22.20 10.91 14.52
N ARG A 36 20.89 11.01 14.29
CA ARG A 36 20.00 12.03 14.88
C ARG A 36 19.13 11.44 15.99
N SER A 37 18.66 12.30 16.89
CA SER A 37 17.61 11.92 17.85
C SER A 37 16.30 11.66 17.11
N ALA A 38 15.65 10.55 17.41
CA ALA A 38 14.41 10.14 16.77
C ALA A 38 13.16 10.79 17.41
N PRO A 39 12.12 11.10 16.62
CA PRO A 39 10.81 11.45 17.16
C PRO A 39 10.15 10.23 17.82
N PRO A 40 9.15 10.43 18.71
CA PRO A 40 8.45 9.32 19.35
C PRO A 40 7.62 8.51 18.34
N ILE A 41 7.51 7.18 18.57
CA ILE A 41 6.73 6.26 17.71
C ILE A 41 5.27 6.72 17.55
N THR A 42 4.70 7.35 18.58
CA THR A 42 3.30 7.84 18.55
C THR A 42 3.12 9.13 17.76
N GLN A 43 4.17 9.72 17.19
CA GLN A 43 4.12 10.99 16.46
C GLN A 43 3.10 10.97 15.30
N PRO A 44 3.01 9.92 14.46
CA PRO A 44 2.03 9.87 13.37
C PRO A 44 0.58 9.99 13.86
N TYR A 45 0.22 9.41 15.01
CA TYR A 45 -1.12 9.57 15.58
C TYR A 45 -1.41 11.01 16.03
N ARG A 46 -0.40 11.70 16.59
CA ARG A 46 -0.53 13.12 16.95
C ARG A 46 -0.73 13.98 15.71
N THR A 47 -0.03 13.64 14.62
CA THR A 47 -0.21 14.31 13.31
C THR A 47 -1.61 14.07 12.76
N LEU A 48 -2.10 12.83 12.75
CA LEU A 48 -3.47 12.51 12.32
C LEU A 48 -4.50 13.29 13.16
N LYS A 49 -4.37 13.25 14.50
CA LYS A 49 -5.23 14.04 15.39
C LYS A 49 -5.20 15.52 15.01
N LYS A 50 -4.01 16.10 14.78
CA LYS A 50 -3.87 17.49 14.34
C LYS A 50 -4.59 17.76 13.01
N LEU A 51 -4.47 16.86 12.02
CA LEU A 51 -5.11 17.02 10.71
C LEU A 51 -6.64 16.97 10.79
N PHE A 52 -7.21 16.13 11.66
CA PHE A 52 -8.67 16.10 11.90
C PHE A 52 -9.22 17.38 12.54
N HIS A 53 -8.37 18.22 13.14
CA HIS A 53 -8.77 19.50 13.73
C HIS A 53 -8.51 20.68 12.78
N LYS A 54 -8.06 20.43 11.54
CA LYS A 54 -7.84 21.46 10.54
C LYS A 54 -8.97 21.49 9.53
N ASP A 55 -9.24 22.68 9.00
CA ASP A 55 -10.16 22.86 7.89
C ASP A 55 -9.57 22.32 6.59
N ALA A 56 -10.39 21.62 5.82
CA ALA A 56 -10.02 21.14 4.49
C ALA A 56 -10.09 22.29 3.48
N VAL A 57 -8.92 22.73 3.00
CA VAL A 57 -8.83 23.73 1.93
C VAL A 57 -8.93 23.04 0.59
N MET A 58 -9.92 23.41 -0.21
CA MET A 58 -10.21 22.80 -1.50
C MET A 58 -10.04 23.82 -2.61
N ALA A 59 -9.44 23.43 -3.73
CA ALA A 59 -9.32 24.30 -4.89
C ALA A 59 -10.72 24.66 -5.45
N HIS A 60 -10.90 25.91 -5.86
CA HIS A 60 -12.16 26.43 -6.39
C HIS A 60 -12.63 25.68 -7.67
N ASN A 61 -11.66 25.18 -8.46
CA ASN A 61 -11.92 24.47 -9.71
C ASN A 61 -11.98 22.94 -9.54
N ALA A 62 -11.77 22.42 -8.32
CA ALA A 62 -11.77 20.98 -8.09
C ALA A 62 -13.19 20.42 -8.24
N SER A 63 -13.31 19.30 -8.95
CA SER A 63 -14.58 18.62 -9.14
C SER A 63 -14.94 17.78 -7.90
N PRO A 64 -16.16 17.22 -7.84
CA PRO A 64 -16.52 16.28 -6.79
C PRO A 64 -15.61 15.04 -6.72
N LEU A 65 -14.90 14.71 -7.80
CA LEU A 65 -13.96 13.61 -7.86
C LEU A 65 -12.84 13.77 -6.82
N PHE A 66 -12.25 14.97 -6.72
CA PHE A 66 -11.20 15.25 -5.74
C PHE A 66 -11.68 15.10 -4.29
N ARG A 67 -12.96 15.38 -4.01
CA ARG A 67 -13.56 15.11 -2.68
C ARG A 67 -13.74 13.62 -2.40
N PHE A 68 -14.07 12.84 -3.43
CA PHE A 68 -14.37 11.42 -3.29
C PHE A 68 -13.11 10.54 -3.27
N ALA A 69 -12.05 10.96 -3.98
CA ALA A 69 -10.85 10.17 -4.16
C ALA A 69 -10.17 9.71 -2.86
N PRO A 70 -9.98 10.55 -1.81
CA PRO A 70 -9.37 10.09 -0.56
C PRO A 70 -10.14 8.97 0.12
N TYR A 71 -11.47 9.01 0.06
CA TYR A 71 -12.33 7.95 0.62
C TYR A 71 -12.22 6.66 -0.17
N MET A 72 -12.14 6.74 -1.51
CA MET A 72 -11.93 5.58 -2.37
C MET A 72 -10.57 4.93 -2.14
N ILE A 73 -9.50 5.72 -2.08
CA ILE A 73 -8.15 5.22 -1.82
C ILE A 73 -8.10 4.53 -0.45
N PHE A 74 -8.66 5.16 0.59
CA PHE A 74 -8.75 4.55 1.91
C PHE A 74 -9.56 3.25 1.90
N ALA A 75 -10.71 3.23 1.23
CA ALA A 75 -11.54 2.03 1.11
C ALA A 75 -10.82 0.89 0.39
N CYS A 76 -10.08 1.18 -0.70
CA CYS A 76 -9.28 0.19 -1.41
C CYS A 76 -8.17 -0.38 -0.52
N MET A 77 -7.43 0.47 0.20
CA MET A 77 -6.37 0.02 1.10
C MET A 77 -6.91 -0.78 2.29
N ALA A 78 -8.07 -0.38 2.84
CA ALA A 78 -8.75 -1.12 3.91
C ALA A 78 -9.27 -2.47 3.43
N LEU A 79 -9.80 -2.54 2.21
CA LEU A 79 -10.24 -3.79 1.58
C LEU A 79 -9.05 -4.72 1.31
N ALA A 80 -7.95 -4.20 0.78
CA ALA A 80 -6.72 -4.95 0.57
C ALA A 80 -6.17 -5.54 1.89
N ALA A 81 -6.15 -4.73 2.96
CA ALA A 81 -5.76 -5.21 4.30
C ALA A 81 -6.71 -6.28 4.86
N GLY A 82 -7.98 -6.26 4.45
CA GLY A 82 -8.96 -7.29 4.81
C GLY A 82 -8.83 -8.58 4.02
N ILE A 83 -8.42 -8.50 2.75
CA ILE A 83 -8.24 -9.64 1.86
C ILE A 83 -6.98 -10.44 2.21
N VAL A 84 -5.89 -9.76 2.60
CA VAL A 84 -4.63 -10.43 2.93
C VAL A 84 -4.78 -11.23 4.24
N PRO A 85 -4.62 -12.57 4.23
CA PRO A 85 -4.74 -13.38 5.43
C PRO A 85 -3.52 -13.15 6.33
N THR A 86 -3.72 -12.44 7.44
CA THR A 86 -2.62 -12.11 8.39
C THR A 86 -2.75 -12.84 9.72
N ILE A 87 -3.97 -13.02 10.24
CA ILE A 87 -4.22 -13.65 11.54
C ILE A 87 -4.96 -14.99 11.39
N ALA A 88 -5.91 -15.06 10.46
CA ALA A 88 -6.72 -16.26 10.22
C ALA A 88 -6.96 -16.48 8.72
N ASN A 89 -7.00 -17.75 8.30
CA ASN A 89 -7.22 -18.15 6.91
C ASN A 89 -8.72 -18.35 6.58
N ASP A 90 -9.54 -18.71 7.57
CA ASP A 90 -10.98 -18.97 7.42
C ASP A 90 -11.84 -17.72 7.70
N LEU A 91 -11.60 -16.67 6.94
CA LEU A 91 -12.33 -15.42 7.06
C LEU A 91 -13.43 -15.30 5.98
N PRO A 92 -14.49 -14.49 6.20
CA PRO A 92 -15.58 -14.31 5.22
C PRO A 92 -15.12 -13.82 3.83
N PHE A 93 -14.00 -13.11 3.75
CA PHE A 93 -13.40 -12.67 2.48
C PHE A 93 -12.45 -13.68 1.84
N SER A 94 -12.19 -14.82 2.48
CA SER A 94 -11.28 -15.87 2.01
C SER A 94 -11.60 -16.33 0.56
N PRO A 95 -12.87 -16.57 0.16
CA PRO A 95 -13.19 -16.96 -1.22
C PRO A 95 -13.01 -15.84 -2.26
N ALA A 96 -12.99 -14.58 -1.82
CA ALA A 96 -12.77 -13.41 -2.67
C ALA A 96 -11.30 -12.93 -2.65
N ALA A 97 -10.45 -13.59 -1.85
CA ALA A 97 -9.07 -13.21 -1.60
C ALA A 97 -8.12 -13.80 -2.65
N ASP A 98 -8.31 -13.43 -3.91
CA ASP A 98 -7.39 -13.77 -5.01
C ASP A 98 -6.29 -12.70 -5.15
N VAL A 99 -5.07 -13.14 -5.49
CA VAL A 99 -3.96 -12.30 -5.98
C VAL A 99 -4.42 -11.29 -7.04
N ILE A 100 -5.20 -11.72 -8.04
CA ILE A 100 -5.66 -10.85 -9.13
C ILE A 100 -6.56 -9.75 -8.59
N ALA A 101 -7.46 -10.08 -7.67
CA ALA A 101 -8.32 -9.10 -7.02
C ALA A 101 -7.50 -8.10 -6.18
N LEU A 102 -6.50 -8.58 -5.43
CA LEU A 102 -5.61 -7.73 -4.64
C LEU A 102 -4.86 -6.71 -5.52
N VAL A 103 -4.24 -7.17 -6.62
CA VAL A 103 -3.54 -6.27 -7.55
C VAL A 103 -4.53 -5.31 -8.22
N GLY A 104 -5.72 -5.78 -8.60
CA GLY A 104 -6.77 -4.92 -9.16
C GLY A 104 -7.23 -3.82 -8.20
N ILE A 105 -7.29 -4.09 -6.89
CA ILE A 105 -7.63 -3.10 -5.86
C ILE A 105 -6.52 -2.05 -5.73
N PHE A 106 -5.24 -2.45 -5.80
CA PHE A 106 -4.14 -1.49 -5.82
C PHE A 106 -4.16 -0.62 -7.07
N ALA A 107 -4.37 -1.21 -8.26
CA ALA A 107 -4.50 -0.46 -9.50
C ALA A 107 -5.66 0.55 -9.44
N LEU A 108 -6.81 0.14 -8.87
CA LEU A 108 -7.96 1.04 -8.68
C LEU A 108 -7.62 2.23 -7.78
N ALA A 109 -6.96 1.99 -6.65
CA ALA A 109 -6.53 3.07 -5.75
C ALA A 109 -5.64 4.08 -6.48
N ARG A 110 -4.73 3.62 -7.32
CA ARG A 110 -3.80 4.46 -8.08
C ARG A 110 -4.47 5.26 -9.17
N VAL A 111 -5.46 4.68 -9.86
CA VAL A 111 -6.28 5.43 -10.82
C VAL A 111 -6.96 6.61 -10.12
N PHE A 112 -7.56 6.40 -8.95
CA PHE A 112 -8.17 7.51 -8.19
C PHE A 112 -7.14 8.52 -7.70
N LEU A 113 -5.94 8.10 -7.31
CA LEU A 113 -4.85 9.00 -6.93
C LEU A 113 -4.42 9.87 -8.11
N ALA A 114 -4.17 9.27 -9.28
CA ALA A 114 -3.77 9.98 -10.49
C ALA A 114 -4.87 10.93 -10.99
N LEU A 115 -6.14 10.51 -10.92
CA LEU A 115 -7.27 11.36 -11.27
C LEU A 115 -7.41 12.56 -10.31
N ALA A 116 -7.25 12.35 -9.00
CA ALA A 116 -7.30 13.43 -8.01
C ALA A 116 -6.20 14.47 -8.25
N ALA A 117 -4.98 14.02 -8.58
CA ALA A 117 -3.86 14.90 -8.89
C ALA A 117 -4.12 15.74 -10.16
N MET A 118 -4.76 15.17 -11.19
CA MET A 118 -5.10 15.89 -12.42
C MET A 118 -6.30 16.83 -12.26
N ASP A 119 -7.26 16.51 -11.39
CA ASP A 119 -8.52 17.24 -11.21
C ASP A 119 -8.33 18.67 -10.65
N ILE A 120 -7.26 18.90 -9.87
CA ILE A 120 -6.93 20.25 -9.37
C ILE A 120 -6.52 21.19 -10.53
N GLY A 121 -6.05 20.65 -11.66
CA GLY A 121 -5.69 21.42 -12.85
C GLY A 121 -4.38 22.18 -12.74
N THR A 122 -3.46 21.78 -11.84
CA THR A 122 -2.12 22.37 -11.73
C THR A 122 -1.12 21.64 -12.63
N ALA A 123 -0.08 22.37 -13.07
CA ALA A 123 1.01 21.77 -13.84
C ALA A 123 1.74 20.67 -13.05
N PHE A 124 1.85 20.82 -11.72
CA PHE A 124 2.52 19.86 -10.84
C PHE A 124 1.73 18.57 -10.67
N GLY A 125 0.42 18.64 -10.41
CA GLY A 125 -0.42 17.45 -10.25
C GLY A 125 -0.40 16.54 -11.47
N SER A 126 -0.47 17.13 -12.67
CA SER A 126 -0.38 16.36 -13.92
C SER A 126 1.03 15.78 -14.18
N LEU A 127 2.10 16.47 -13.79
CA LEU A 127 3.47 15.98 -13.93
C LEU A 127 3.75 14.82 -12.95
N GLY A 128 3.31 14.95 -11.70
CA GLY A 128 3.38 13.90 -10.68
C GLY A 128 2.60 12.65 -11.09
N ALA A 129 1.35 12.83 -11.52
CA ALA A 129 0.51 11.72 -11.98
C ALA A 129 1.12 10.95 -13.15
N ARG A 130 1.76 11.61 -14.12
CA ARG A 130 2.44 10.93 -15.23
C ARG A 130 3.62 10.08 -14.76
N ARG A 131 4.39 10.57 -13.78
CA ARG A 131 5.53 9.83 -13.24
C ARG A 131 5.08 8.63 -12.43
N GLU A 132 4.06 8.83 -11.60
CA GLU A 132 3.47 7.73 -10.85
C GLU A 132 2.99 6.65 -11.80
N MET A 133 2.14 6.99 -12.77
CA MET A 133 1.60 6.04 -13.73
C MET A 133 2.68 5.32 -14.55
N LEU A 134 3.81 5.97 -14.83
CA LEU A 134 4.94 5.32 -15.51
C LEU A 134 5.56 4.22 -14.63
N VAL A 135 5.78 4.49 -13.34
CA VAL A 135 6.29 3.50 -12.40
C VAL A 135 5.25 2.40 -12.19
N SER A 136 3.97 2.77 -12.06
CA SER A 136 2.85 1.83 -11.88
C SER A 136 2.77 0.80 -12.99
N PHE A 137 2.84 1.29 -14.23
CA PHE A 137 2.72 0.45 -15.41
C PHE A 137 3.80 -0.64 -15.47
N LEU A 138 4.98 -0.37 -14.92
CA LEU A 138 6.07 -1.35 -14.84
C LEU A 138 5.96 -2.25 -13.61
N ALA A 139 5.52 -1.70 -12.48
CA ALA A 139 5.49 -2.40 -11.20
C ALA A 139 4.31 -3.38 -11.07
N GLU A 140 3.13 -3.05 -11.60
CA GLU A 140 1.92 -3.88 -11.46
C GLU A 140 2.04 -5.26 -12.14
N PRO A 141 2.49 -5.38 -13.41
CA PRO A 141 2.72 -6.68 -14.02
C PRO A 141 3.80 -7.48 -13.28
N ALA A 142 4.85 -6.81 -12.80
CA ALA A 142 5.90 -7.45 -12.03
C ALA A 142 5.37 -8.01 -10.69
N LEU A 143 4.46 -7.29 -10.04
CA LEU A 143 3.80 -7.74 -8.80
C LEU A 143 2.97 -9.01 -9.04
N LEU A 144 2.22 -9.07 -10.15
CA LEU A 144 1.51 -10.30 -10.54
C LEU A 144 2.47 -11.46 -10.76
N MET A 145 3.60 -11.25 -11.44
CA MET A 145 4.59 -12.32 -11.67
C MET A 145 5.20 -12.87 -10.39
N VAL A 146 5.43 -12.01 -9.38
CA VAL A 146 5.87 -12.43 -8.04
C VAL A 146 4.85 -13.39 -7.42
N PHE A 147 3.58 -12.99 -7.38
CA PHE A 147 2.55 -13.82 -6.77
C PHE A 147 2.27 -15.09 -7.57
N PHE A 148 2.29 -15.04 -8.91
CA PHE A 148 2.15 -16.22 -9.76
C PHE A 148 3.24 -17.26 -9.52
N THR A 149 4.45 -16.85 -9.12
CA THR A 149 5.49 -17.79 -8.71
C THR A 149 5.06 -18.61 -7.50
N ALA A 150 4.40 -17.98 -6.52
CA ALA A 150 3.83 -18.69 -5.36
C ALA A 150 2.58 -19.49 -5.75
N SER A 151 1.71 -18.95 -6.62
CA SER A 151 0.51 -19.63 -7.12
C SER A 151 0.80 -20.91 -7.90
N LEU A 152 1.88 -20.93 -8.69
CA LEU A 152 2.31 -22.15 -9.41
C LEU A 152 2.74 -23.26 -8.45
N ILE A 153 3.25 -22.90 -7.28
CA ILE A 153 3.66 -23.85 -6.25
C ILE A 153 2.44 -24.41 -5.51
N SER A 154 1.48 -23.54 -5.15
CA SER A 154 0.26 -23.91 -4.43
C SER A 154 -0.85 -24.47 -5.32
N GLN A 155 -0.73 -24.33 -6.66
CA GLN A 155 -1.76 -24.63 -7.66
C GLN A 155 -3.07 -23.84 -7.44
N SER A 156 -2.99 -22.66 -6.83
CA SER A 156 -4.14 -21.78 -6.59
C SER A 156 -3.72 -20.30 -6.61
N THR A 157 -4.64 -19.44 -7.06
CA THR A 157 -4.50 -17.97 -7.00
C THR A 157 -5.08 -17.37 -5.72
N GLU A 158 -5.77 -18.19 -4.91
CA GLU A 158 -6.31 -17.78 -3.61
C GLU A 158 -5.19 -17.61 -2.58
N LEU A 159 -5.08 -16.41 -2.00
CA LEU A 159 -4.09 -16.08 -0.97
C LEU A 159 -4.14 -17.01 0.25
N PRO A 160 -5.32 -17.38 0.80
CA PRO A 160 -5.39 -18.29 1.94
C PRO A 160 -4.79 -19.66 1.64
N VAL A 161 -5.06 -20.20 0.45
CA VAL A 161 -4.51 -21.49 -0.01
C VAL A 161 -2.99 -21.37 -0.20
N ILE A 162 -2.49 -20.27 -0.78
CA ILE A 162 -1.06 -20.03 -0.92
C ILE A 162 -0.37 -20.01 0.46
N VAL A 163 -0.94 -19.30 1.44
CA VAL A 163 -0.38 -19.21 2.79
C VAL A 163 -0.42 -20.56 3.50
N GLU A 164 -1.54 -21.28 3.44
CA GLU A 164 -1.69 -22.59 4.09
C GLU A 164 -0.74 -23.63 3.50
N THR A 165 -0.66 -23.70 2.17
CA THR A 165 0.24 -24.64 1.48
C THR A 165 1.71 -24.37 1.79
N LEU A 166 2.11 -23.09 1.88
CA LEU A 166 3.49 -22.73 2.17
C LEU A 166 3.84 -22.86 3.67
N ALA A 167 2.86 -22.70 4.56
CA ALA A 167 3.06 -22.85 6.01
C ALA A 167 3.27 -24.31 6.45
N HIS A 168 2.64 -25.27 5.79
CA HIS A 168 2.75 -26.70 6.13
C HIS A 168 3.85 -27.43 5.36
N ARG A 169 4.50 -26.77 4.40
CA ARG A 169 5.59 -27.36 3.63
C ARG A 169 6.90 -27.31 4.42
N GLU A 170 7.77 -28.30 4.20
CA GLU A 170 9.11 -28.25 4.77
C GLU A 170 9.86 -27.00 4.30
N PHE A 171 10.63 -26.40 5.20
CA PHE A 171 11.41 -25.20 4.92
C PHE A 171 12.51 -25.51 3.90
N ALA A 172 12.19 -25.30 2.62
CA ALA A 172 13.12 -25.45 1.51
C ALA A 172 13.33 -24.11 0.82
N ILE A 173 14.59 -23.77 0.56
CA ILE A 173 14.95 -22.56 -0.20
C ILE A 173 14.70 -22.87 -1.68
N TYR A 174 13.51 -22.50 -2.17
CA TYR A 174 13.23 -22.53 -3.60
C TYR A 174 13.88 -21.30 -4.26
N PRO A 175 14.80 -21.46 -5.23
CA PRO A 175 15.43 -20.34 -5.91
C PRO A 175 14.41 -19.38 -6.54
N SER A 176 13.31 -19.92 -7.06
CA SER A 176 12.20 -19.13 -7.60
C SER A 176 11.56 -18.19 -6.56
N LEU A 177 11.31 -18.68 -5.34
CA LEU A 177 10.80 -17.86 -4.24
C LEU A 177 11.82 -16.84 -3.75
N ALA A 178 13.12 -17.16 -3.79
CA ALA A 178 14.17 -16.20 -3.46
C ALA A 178 14.20 -15.04 -4.46
N PHE A 179 14.14 -15.33 -5.77
CA PHE A 179 14.03 -14.28 -6.80
C PHE A 179 12.72 -13.50 -6.69
N ALA A 180 11.60 -14.18 -6.41
CA ALA A 180 10.31 -13.54 -6.18
C ALA A 180 10.35 -12.60 -4.97
N ALA A 181 11.02 -12.98 -3.88
CA ALA A 181 11.19 -12.14 -2.69
C ALA A 181 12.02 -10.88 -2.98
N VAL A 182 13.11 -11.02 -3.75
CA VAL A 182 13.92 -9.86 -4.19
C VAL A 182 13.10 -8.94 -5.09
N ALA A 183 12.37 -9.49 -6.06
CA ALA A 183 11.49 -8.72 -6.92
C ALA A 183 10.38 -8.01 -6.13
N PHE A 184 9.74 -8.72 -5.19
CA PHE A 184 8.72 -8.14 -4.31
C PHE A 184 9.27 -6.98 -3.47
N TRP A 185 10.49 -7.12 -2.95
CA TRP A 185 11.16 -6.06 -2.22
C TRP A 185 11.41 -4.84 -3.10
N MET A 186 11.92 -5.02 -4.33
CA MET A 186 12.14 -3.93 -5.28
C MET A 186 10.84 -3.21 -5.63
N ILE A 187 9.77 -3.97 -5.90
CA ILE A 187 8.44 -3.42 -6.19
C ILE A 187 7.89 -2.66 -4.99
N SER A 188 8.02 -3.22 -3.78
CA SER A 188 7.58 -2.55 -2.55
C SER A 188 8.28 -1.21 -2.32
N VAL A 189 9.57 -1.12 -2.68
CA VAL A 189 10.33 0.14 -2.60
C VAL A 189 9.86 1.14 -3.66
N ALA A 190 9.56 0.68 -4.88
CA ALA A 190 9.05 1.51 -5.96
C ALA A 190 7.65 2.07 -5.67
N GLU A 191 6.73 1.21 -5.26
CA GLU A 191 5.33 1.57 -4.94
C GLU A 191 5.22 2.54 -3.77
N ASN A 192 6.11 2.45 -2.78
CA ASN A 192 6.09 3.34 -1.62
C ASN A 192 6.88 4.64 -1.82
N ALA A 193 7.32 4.94 -3.05
CA ALA A 193 8.18 6.09 -3.38
C ALA A 193 9.34 6.23 -2.39
N ARG A 194 10.11 5.14 -2.23
CA ARG A 194 11.28 5.10 -1.35
C ARG A 194 12.56 5.05 -2.16
N ILE A 195 13.65 5.46 -1.51
CA ILE A 195 15.00 5.39 -2.06
C ILE A 195 15.29 3.91 -2.39
N PRO A 196 15.75 3.57 -3.60
CA PRO A 196 16.38 4.45 -4.59
C PRO A 196 15.45 5.01 -5.69
N VAL A 197 14.17 4.66 -5.72
CA VAL A 197 13.24 5.03 -6.80
C VAL A 197 12.76 6.48 -6.67
N ASP A 198 12.41 6.90 -5.45
CA ASP A 198 12.05 8.29 -5.15
C ASP A 198 12.72 8.75 -3.85
N ASN A 199 12.93 10.07 -3.72
CA ASN A 199 13.41 10.68 -2.49
C ASN A 199 12.42 11.73 -1.96
N PRO A 200 11.52 11.35 -1.02
CA PRO A 200 10.52 12.26 -0.44
C PRO A 200 11.12 13.31 0.50
N SER A 201 12.44 13.28 0.72
CA SER A 201 13.12 14.30 1.55
C SER A 201 13.70 15.46 0.73
N THR A 202 13.48 15.49 -0.59
CA THR A 202 13.96 16.59 -1.44
C THR A 202 13.03 17.79 -1.38
N HIS A 203 13.59 18.99 -1.32
CA HIS A 203 12.82 20.25 -1.24
C HIS A 203 12.13 20.66 -2.55
N LEU A 204 12.39 19.93 -3.65
CA LEU A 204 11.80 20.22 -4.95
C LEU A 204 10.68 19.23 -5.21
N GLU A 205 9.44 19.68 -5.02
CA GLU A 205 8.23 18.94 -5.43
C GLU A 205 8.31 18.48 -6.90
N LEU A 206 9.06 19.23 -7.72
CA LEU A 206 9.40 18.90 -9.11
C LEU A 206 10.22 17.62 -9.33
N THR A 207 10.88 17.07 -8.32
CA THR A 207 11.64 15.81 -8.43
C THR A 207 10.97 14.64 -7.75
N MET A 208 9.91 14.89 -6.97
CA MET A 208 9.18 13.85 -6.24
C MET A 208 8.10 13.23 -7.13
N ILE A 209 7.85 11.94 -6.96
CA ILE A 209 6.81 11.19 -7.69
C ILE A 209 5.48 11.36 -6.98
N HIS A 210 5.46 11.09 -5.67
CA HIS A 210 4.21 11.08 -4.88
C HIS A 210 3.82 12.44 -4.30
N GLU A 211 4.76 13.29 -3.90
CA GLU A 211 4.44 14.56 -3.20
C GLU A 211 3.97 15.68 -4.15
N ALA A 212 4.12 15.48 -5.48
CA ALA A 212 3.61 16.40 -6.48
C ALA A 212 2.11 16.21 -6.80
N MET A 213 1.50 15.15 -6.27
CA MET A 213 0.09 14.75 -6.46
C MET A 213 -0.78 15.14 -5.26
#